data_AF-W1XWF2-F1
#
_entry.id   AF-W1XWF2-F1
#
_cell.length_a   1.000
_cell.length_b   1.000
_cell.length_c   1.000
_cell.angle_alpha   90.00
_cell.angle_beta   90.00
_cell.angle_gamma   90.00
#
_symmetry.space_group_name_H-M   'P 1'
#
loop_
_entity.id
_entity.type
_entity.pdbx_description
1 polymer ?
#
loop_
_entity_poly.entity_id
_entity_poly.type
_entity_poly.pdbx_seq_one_letter_code
_entity_poly.pdbx_strand_id
1 'polypeptide(L)' 'GTLNSITQGPKPYCKGFIVGELCDFPSNWQNEGLFSEYLRLHGIPCLYDVDTRAITRVLRNHGVMKVVLVRYDF' A
#
# COMPACT_ATOMS: atom_id res chain seq x y z
N GLY A 1 10.37 -3.42 0.09
CA GLY A 1 10.63 -4.86 0.21
C GLY A 1 9.82 -5.44 1.35
N THR A 2 9.81 -6.76 1.51
CA THR A 2 9.10 -7.45 2.59
C THR A 2 10.04 -8.33 3.41
N LEU A 3 9.70 -8.54 4.67
CA LEU A 3 10.42 -9.40 5.60
C LEU A 3 9.38 -10.07 6.51
N ASN A 4 9.35 -11.40 6.54
CA ASN A 4 8.30 -12.14 7.25
C ASN A 4 8.44 -12.01 8.78
N SER A 5 9.66 -11.90 9.30
CA SER A 5 9.93 -11.85 10.74
C SER A 5 9.37 -10.61 11.45
N ILE A 6 9.08 -9.54 10.72
CA ILE A 6 8.51 -8.30 11.27
C ILE A 6 6.98 -8.23 11.12
N THR A 7 6.36 -9.25 10.54
CA THR A 7 4.91 -9.28 10.31
C THR A 7 4.17 -9.32 11.65
N GLN A 8 3.27 -8.37 11.88
CA GLN A 8 2.53 -8.22 13.15
C GLN A 8 1.29 -9.13 13.26
N GLY A 9 1.06 -10.01 12.28
CA GLY A 9 -0.10 -10.89 12.27
C GLY A 9 -0.04 -11.91 11.14
N PRO A 10 -1.00 -12.84 11.07
CA PRO A 10 -1.00 -13.91 10.06
C PRO A 10 -1.27 -13.40 8.64
N LYS A 11 -1.87 -12.22 8.51
CA LYS A 11 -2.18 -11.57 7.23
C LYS A 11 -2.32 -10.06 7.41
N PRO A 12 -2.18 -9.28 6.32
CA PRO A 12 -2.53 -7.86 6.34
C PRO A 12 -4.04 -7.67 6.48
N TYR A 13 -4.47 -6.81 7.41
CA TYR A 13 -5.88 -6.52 7.69
C TYR A 13 -6.42 -5.28 6.98
N CYS A 14 -5.55 -4.46 6.43
CA CYS A 14 -5.93 -3.29 5.63
C CYS A 14 -6.66 -3.73 4.36
N LYS A 15 -7.62 -2.90 3.92
CA LYS A 15 -8.42 -3.15 2.71
C LYS A 15 -7.75 -2.68 1.42
N GLY A 16 -6.74 -1.82 1.53
CA GLY A 16 -6.01 -1.27 0.41
C GLY A 16 -4.85 -0.40 0.88
N PHE A 17 -3.91 -0.15 -0.03
CA PHE A 17 -2.80 0.78 0.19
C PHE A 17 -2.84 1.92 -0.82
N ILE A 18 -2.38 3.09 -0.38
CA ILE A 18 -2.14 4.24 -1.24
C ILE A 18 -0.73 4.72 -0.92
N VAL A 19 0.15 4.71 -1.91
CA VAL A 19 1.57 5.05 -1.76
C VAL A 19 1.97 6.10 -2.77
N GLY A 20 2.93 6.96 -2.38
CA GLY A 20 3.46 7.97 -3.29
C GLY A 20 4.26 7.37 -4.43
N GLU A 21 5.16 6.44 -4.09
CA GLU A 21 6.04 5.75 -5.04
C GLU A 21 6.13 4.28 -4.64
N LEU A 22 6.17 3.41 -5.64
CA LEU A 22 6.40 1.98 -5.44
C LEU A 22 7.88 1.66 -5.68
N CYS A 23 8.48 0.92 -4.75
CA CYS A 23 9.87 0.50 -4.88
C CYS A 23 9.97 -0.85 -5.60
N ASP A 24 10.49 -0.83 -6.83
CA ASP A 24 10.70 -2.03 -7.64
C ASP A 24 11.97 -2.81 -7.25
N PHE A 25 12.98 -2.13 -6.70
CA PHE A 25 14.26 -2.73 -6.33
C PHE A 25 14.62 -2.39 -4.88
N PRO A 26 14.02 -3.08 -3.89
CA PRO A 26 14.33 -2.85 -2.49
C PRO A 26 15.76 -3.30 -2.15
N SER A 27 16.59 -2.34 -1.73
CA SER A 27 17.97 -2.60 -1.29
C SER A 27 18.05 -2.67 0.23
N ASN A 28 17.71 -3.83 0.79
CA ASN A 28 17.86 -4.11 2.22
C ASN A 28 18.43 -5.53 2.40
N TRP A 29 19.38 -5.70 3.32
CA TRP A 29 20.03 -6.97 3.62
C TRP A 29 19.07 -8.06 4.14
N GLN A 30 17.94 -7.67 4.73
CA GLN A 30 16.87 -8.60 5.16
C GLN A 30 15.70 -8.65 4.17
N ASN A 31 15.86 -8.16 2.94
CA ASN A 31 14.76 -8.19 1.99
C ASN A 31 14.47 -9.62 1.54
N GLU A 32 13.27 -10.11 1.82
CA GLU A 32 12.80 -11.45 1.43
C GLU A 32 11.87 -11.41 0.20
N GLY A 33 11.48 -10.23 -0.29
CA GLY A 33 10.60 -10.12 -1.45
C GLY A 33 10.17 -8.70 -1.82
N LEU A 34 9.41 -8.59 -2.91
CA LEU A 34 8.85 -7.32 -3.35
C LEU A 34 7.56 -6.99 -2.60
N PHE A 35 7.37 -5.70 -2.31
CA PHE A 35 6.14 -5.24 -1.67
C PHE A 35 4.91 -5.46 -2.56
N SER A 36 5.05 -5.26 -3.88
CA SER A 36 4.01 -5.52 -4.87
C SER A 36 3.58 -6.98 -4.92
N GLU A 37 4.52 -7.92 -4.82
CA GLU A 37 4.24 -9.35 -4.79
C GLU A 37 3.49 -9.74 -3.51
N TYR A 38 3.92 -9.21 -2.37
CA TYR A 38 3.23 -9.42 -1.10
C TYR A 38 1.76 -8.97 -1.15
N LEU A 39 1.50 -7.79 -1.74
CA LEU A 39 0.14 -7.29 -1.92
C LEU A 39 -0.69 -8.18 -2.86
N ARG A 40 -0.07 -8.65 -3.96
CA ARG A 40 -0.73 -9.56 -4.92
C ARG A 40 -1.08 -10.90 -4.28
N LEU A 41 -0.18 -11.48 -3.49
CA LEU A 41 -0.39 -12.74 -2.76
C LEU A 41 -1.56 -12.64 -1.79
N HIS A 42 -1.73 -11.49 -1.13
CA HIS A 42 -2.83 -11.26 -0.19
C HIS A 42 -4.09 -10.66 -0.82
N GLY A 43 -4.10 -10.40 -2.13
CA GLY A 43 -5.25 -9.83 -2.83
C GLY A 43 -5.61 -8.40 -2.40
N ILE A 44 -4.62 -7.60 -1.99
CA ILE A 44 -4.84 -6.24 -1.52
C ILE A 44 -4.62 -5.24 -2.68
N PRO A 45 -5.63 -4.42 -3.03
CA PRO A 45 -5.46 -3.38 -4.02
C PRO A 45 -4.51 -2.28 -3.51
N CYS A 46 -3.67 -1.78 -4.41
CA CYS A 46 -2.74 -0.71 -4.12
C CYS A 46 -2.76 0.33 -5.24
N LEU A 47 -2.84 1.61 -4.85
CA LEU A 47 -2.68 2.76 -5.73
C LEU A 47 -1.31 3.38 -5.48
N TYR A 48 -0.48 3.44 -6.50
CA TYR A 48 0.87 4.02 -6.45
C TYR A 48 0.97 5.20 -7.44
N ASP A 49 2.07 5.97 -7.37
CA ASP A 49 2.31 7.18 -8.19
C ASP A 49 1.25 8.26 -8.00
N VAL A 50 0.82 8.47 -6.76
CA VAL A 50 -0.17 9.51 -6.41
C VAL A 50 0.36 10.51 -5.39
N ASP A 51 -0.10 11.77 -5.49
CA ASP A 51 0.18 12.77 -4.47
C ASP A 51 -0.60 12.47 -3.17
N THR A 52 0.01 11.64 -2.33
CA THR A 52 -0.51 11.32 -0.99
C THR A 52 -0.56 12.55 -0.07
N ARG A 53 0.22 13.61 -0.33
CA ARG A 53 0.16 14.87 0.43
C ARG A 53 -1.15 15.61 0.15
N ALA A 54 -1.63 15.59 -1.09
CA ALA A 54 -2.95 16.14 -1.43
C ALA A 54 -4.05 15.36 -0.69
N ILE A 55 -4.01 14.02 -0.73
CA ILE A 55 -5.00 13.16 -0.08
C ILE A 55 -5.03 13.38 1.43
N THR A 56 -3.86 13.36 2.08
CA THR A 56 -3.74 13.59 3.53
C THR A 56 -4.22 14.98 3.95
N ARG A 57 -3.99 16.03 3.13
CA ARG A 57 -4.53 17.37 3.37
C ARG A 57 -6.06 17.38 3.36
N VAL A 58 -6.69 16.70 2.41
CA VAL A 58 -8.15 16.61 2.33
C VAL A 58 -8.71 15.89 3.56
N LEU A 59 -8.12 14.75 3.95
CA LEU A 59 -8.49 13.99 5.14
C LEU A 59 -8.32 14.80 6.43
N ARG A 60 -7.23 15.56 6.57
CA ARG A 60 -7.00 16.39 7.76
C ARG A 60 -8.06 17.48 7.92
N ASN A 61 -8.54 18.04 6.82
CA ASN A 61 -9.53 19.11 6.84
C ASN A 61 -10.97 18.60 7.05
N HIS A 62 -11.30 17.41 6.54
CA HIS A 62 -12.67 16.87 6.58
C HIS A 62 -12.86 15.73 7.58
N GLY A 63 -11.78 15.24 8.20
CA GLY A 63 -11.80 14.10 9.11
C GLY A 63 -11.83 12.76 8.39
N VAL A 64 -12.44 11.77 9.03
CA VAL A 64 -12.53 10.39 8.51
C VAL A 64 -13.53 10.33 7.36
N MET A 65 -13.08 9.89 6.19
CA MET A 65 -13.90 9.74 5.00
C MET A 65 -13.89 8.29 4.51
N LYS A 66 -15.02 7.85 3.93
CA LYS A 66 -15.09 6.59 3.18
C LYS A 66 -14.56 6.81 1.77
N VAL A 67 -13.75 5.87 1.28
CA VAL A 67 -13.13 5.92 -0.04
C VAL A 67 -13.27 4.54 -0.69
N VAL A 68 -13.39 4.52 -2.02
CA VAL A 68 -13.40 3.30 -2.83
C VAL A 68 -12.27 3.42 -3.86
N LEU A 69 -11.46 2.37 -3.97
CA LEU A 69 -10.49 2.21 -5.04
C LEU A 69 -11.16 1.44 -6.17
N VAL A 70 -11.15 2.01 -7.37
CA VAL A 70 -11.71 1.38 -8.58
C VAL A 70 -10.61 1.27 -9.63
N ARG A 71 -10.65 0.18 -10.40
CA ARG A 71 -9.83 0.06 -11.61
C ARG A 71 -10.40 1.00 -12.67
N TYR A 72 -9.52 1.67 -13.40
CA TYR A 72 -9.91 2.61 -14.44
C TYR A 72 -10.63 1.94 -15.63
N ASP A 73 -10.32 0.67 -15.91
CA ASP A 73 -10.89 -0.06 -17.05
C ASP A 73 -12.27 -0.64 -16.73
N PHE A 74 -13.29 -0.16 -17.43
CA PHE A 74 -14.64 -0.72 -17.58
C PHE A 74 -14.93 -0.96 -19.05
#